data_AF-A0A3D5QZ80-F1
#
_entry.id   AF-A0A3D5QZ80-F1
#
_cell.length_a   1.000
_cell.length_b   1.000
_cell.length_c   1.000
_cell.angle_alpha   90.00
_cell.angle_beta   90.00
_cell.angle_gamma   90.00
#
_symmetry.space_group_name_H-M   'P 1'
#
loop_
_entity.id
_entity.type
_entity.pdbx_description
1 polymer ?
#
loop_
_entity_poly.entity_id
_entity_poly.type
_entity_poly.pdbx_seq_one_letter_code
_entity_poly.pdbx_strand_id
1 'polypeptide(L)'
;SCNNRHCPKCGGDKTEGWLKKQFDRLLPVPYFFATFTLPAPFREIFRSHQKICYALFFEASAQALKEVAANKRFVGGNIGFEGVLQTWT
;
A
#
# COMPACT_ATOMS: atom_id res chain seq x y z
N SER A 1 -12.44 16.79 -27.25
CA SER A 1 -12.17 16.54 -25.81
C SER A 1 -13.31 17.13 -25.01
N CYS A 2 -14.10 16.32 -24.29
CA CYS A 2 -15.18 16.82 -23.42
C CYS A 2 -14.69 17.34 -22.06
N ASN A 3 -13.38 17.32 -21.81
CA ASN A 3 -12.72 17.71 -20.56
C ASN A 3 -13.25 16.99 -19.28
N ASN A 4 -14.02 15.92 -19.43
CA ASN A 4 -14.50 15.10 -18.33
C ASN A 4 -13.53 13.94 -18.08
N ARG A 5 -12.89 13.93 -16.90
CA ARG A 5 -11.93 12.89 -16.48
C ARG A 5 -12.51 11.48 -16.37
N HIS A 6 -13.84 11.36 -16.32
CA HIS A 6 -14.55 10.08 -16.23
C HIS A 6 -15.18 9.65 -17.57
N CYS A 7 -14.97 10.40 -18.66
CA CYS A 7 -15.54 10.04 -19.94
C CYS A 7 -14.84 8.81 -20.52
N PRO A 8 -15.52 7.67 -20.73
CA PRO A 8 -14.90 6.44 -21.22
C PRO A 8 -14.47 6.53 -22.70
N LYS A 9 -14.87 7.59 -23.42
CA LYS A 9 -14.51 7.83 -24.83
C LYS A 9 -13.38 8.84 -25.03
N CYS A 10 -13.09 9.68 -24.04
CA CYS A 10 -12.12 10.78 -24.17
C CYS A 10 -10.95 10.56 -23.21
N GLY A 11 -9.72 10.69 -23.69
CA GLY A 11 -8.53 10.64 -22.84
C GLY A 11 -7.89 9.26 -22.64
N GLY A 12 -8.37 8.22 -23.34
CA GLY A 12 -7.78 6.88 -23.35
C GLY A 12 -6.28 6.91 -23.64
N ASP A 13 -5.87 7.56 -24.73
CA ASP A 13 -4.46 7.68 -25.14
C ASP A 13 -3.57 8.34 -24.07
N LYS A 14 -4.11 9.33 -23.33
CA LYS A 14 -3.39 9.98 -22.24
C LYS A 14 -3.23 9.06 -21.03
N THR A 15 -4.28 8.31 -20.69
CA THR A 15 -4.25 7.31 -19.62
C THR A 15 -3.29 6.18 -19.95
N GLU A 16 -3.31 5.67 -21.18
CA GLU A 16 -2.39 4.64 -21.66
C GLU A 16 -0.94 5.14 -21.63
N GLY A 17 -0.69 6.35 -22.15
CA GLY A 17 0.63 6.98 -22.07
C GLY A 17 1.12 7.20 -20.63
N TRP A 18 0.21 7.52 -19.70
CA TRP A 18 0.55 7.63 -18.28
C TRP A 18 0.84 6.26 -17.64
N LEU A 19 0.03 5.24 -17.93
CA LEU A 19 0.22 3.87 -17.46
C LEU A 19 1.55 3.31 -17.92
N LYS A 20 1.88 3.45 -19.22
CA LYS A 20 3.17 3.02 -19.76
C LYS A 20 4.33 3.63 -19.00
N LYS A 21 4.29 4.95 -18.73
CA LYS A 21 5.31 5.63 -17.92
C LYS A 21 5.40 5.10 -16.48
N GLN A 22 4.29 4.64 -15.90
CA GLN A 22 4.32 4.04 -14.56
C GLN A 22 4.93 2.64 -14.61
N PHE A 23 4.55 1.80 -15.58
CA PHE A 23 5.14 0.48 -15.78
C PHE A 23 6.64 0.56 -16.06
N ASP A 24 7.08 1.53 -16.87
CA ASP A 24 8.50 1.77 -17.17
C ASP A 24 9.31 2.18 -15.91
N ARG A 25 8.67 2.57 -14.81
CA ARG A 25 9.31 2.91 -13.52
C ARG A 25 9.34 1.76 -12.52
N LEU A 26 8.63 0.66 -12.80
CA LEU A 26 8.60 -0.48 -11.89
C LEU A 26 9.95 -1.21 -11.93
N LEU A 27 10.39 -1.66 -10.76
CA LEU A 27 11.54 -2.55 -10.67
C LEU A 27 11.11 -3.94 -11.17
N PRO A 28 11.99 -4.70 -11.84
CA PRO A 28 11.68 -6.04 -12.33
C PRO A 28 11.72 -7.07 -11.19
N VAL A 29 10.87 -6.88 -10.18
CA VAL A 29 10.76 -7.71 -8.97
C VAL A 29 9.30 -8.10 -8.73
N PRO A 30 9.02 -9.19 -8.01
CA PRO A 30 7.66 -9.53 -7.61
C PRO A 30 7.06 -8.46 -6.68
N TYR A 31 5.79 -8.12 -6.90
CA TYR A 31 5.02 -7.21 -6.06
C TYR A 31 3.93 -7.98 -5.32
N PHE A 32 3.74 -7.66 -4.04
CA PHE A 32 2.71 -8.28 -3.20
C PHE A 32 1.94 -7.21 -2.45
N PHE A 33 0.65 -7.46 -2.22
CA PHE A 33 -0.19 -6.63 -1.39
C PHE A 33 -0.51 -7.37 -0.09
N ALA A 34 -0.16 -6.76 1.05
CA ALA A 34 -0.41 -7.32 2.37
C ALA A 34 -1.32 -6.38 3.16
N THR A 35 -2.38 -6.93 3.76
CA THR A 35 -3.35 -6.18 4.54
C THR A 35 -3.25 -6.56 6.01
N PHE A 36 -3.03 -5.55 6.86
CA PHE A 36 -3.13 -5.68 8.30
C PHE A 36 -4.42 -5.02 8.77
N THR A 37 -5.25 -5.77 9.50
CA THR A 37 -6.56 -5.27 9.96
C THR A 37 -6.54 -5.13 11.47
N LEU A 38 -6.81 -3.92 11.95
CA LEU A 38 -6.99 -3.67 13.38
C LEU A 38 -8.29 -4.34 13.88
N PRO A 39 -8.24 -5.18 14.93
CA PRO A 39 -9.43 -5.76 15.52
C PRO A 39 -10.40 -4.67 16.03
N ALA A 40 -11.70 -4.92 15.89
CA ALA A 40 -12.75 -3.94 16.21
C ALA A 40 -12.64 -3.31 17.61
N PRO A 41 -12.33 -4.06 18.69
CA PRO A 41 -12.23 -3.50 20.04
C PRO A 41 -11.17 -2.39 20.20
N PHE A 42 -10.15 -2.35 19.35
CA PHE A 42 -9.07 -1.35 19.45
C PHE A 42 -9.33 -0.09 18.63
N ARG A 43 -10.37 -0.07 17.79
CA ARG A 43 -10.62 1.04 16.85
C ARG A 43 -10.87 2.37 17.56
N GLU A 44 -11.58 2.36 18.69
CA GLU A 44 -11.87 3.58 19.44
C GLU A 44 -10.59 4.21 20.00
N ILE A 45 -9.73 3.41 20.64
CA ILE A 45 -8.44 3.87 21.18
C ILE A 45 -7.56 4.44 20.06
N PHE A 46 -7.51 3.76 18.91
CA PHE A 46 -6.75 4.21 17.74
C PHE A 46 -7.28 5.52 17.16
N ARG A 47 -8.60 5.70 17.13
CA ARG A 47 -9.24 6.94 16.66
C ARG A 47 -8.99 8.11 17.62
N SER A 48 -8.91 7.85 18.92
CA SER A 48 -8.64 8.87 19.94
C SER A 48 -7.15 9.25 20.06
N HIS A 49 -6.24 8.33 19.71
CA HIS A 49 -4.79 8.53 19.86
C HIS A 49 -4.02 8.33 18.55
N GLN A 50 -4.54 8.88 17.45
CA GLN A 50 -4.09 8.61 16.07
C GLN A 50 -2.57 8.72 15.87
N LYS A 51 -1.95 9.81 16.34
CA LYS A 51 -0.52 10.04 16.13
C LYS A 51 0.34 8.90 16.69
N ILE A 52 0.00 8.43 17.89
CA ILE A 52 0.75 7.37 18.59
C ILE A 52 0.35 6.00 18.02
N CYS A 53 -0.95 5.71 17.98
CA CYS A 53 -1.45 4.41 17.58
C CYS A 53 -1.13 4.08 16.12
N TYR A 54 -1.23 5.03 15.20
CA TYR A 54 -0.91 4.78 13.79
C TYR A 54 0.59 4.60 13.56
N ALA A 55 1.43 5.36 14.29
CA ALA A 55 2.88 5.14 14.27
C ALA A 55 3.23 3.73 14.76
N LEU A 56 2.67 3.31 15.90
CA LEU A 56 2.86 1.97 16.44
C LEU A 56 2.35 0.87 15.50
N PHE A 57 1.23 1.10 14.83
CA PHE A 57 0.67 0.14 13.88
C PHE A 57 1.55 -0.04 12.64
N PHE A 58 2.06 1.06 12.08
CA PHE A 58 3.03 1.00 11.00
C PHE A 58 4.33 0.35 11.42
N GLU A 59 4.83 0.63 12.62
CA GLU A 59 6.03 -0.02 13.14
C GLU A 59 5.82 -1.53 13.30
N ALA A 60 4.72 -1.95 13.94
CA ALA A 60 4.41 -3.36 14.15
C ALA A 60 4.20 -4.13 12.83
N SER A 61 3.46 -3.55 11.86
CA SER A 61 3.27 -4.17 10.55
C SER A 61 4.59 -4.24 9.75
N ALA A 62 5.42 -3.21 9.80
CA ALA A 62 6.74 -3.21 9.17
C ALA A 62 7.68 -4.27 9.78
N GLN A 63 7.67 -4.43 11.10
CA GLN A 63 8.42 -5.48 11.80
C GLN A 63 7.95 -6.87 11.36
N ALA A 64 6.65 -7.12 11.39
CA ALA A 64 6.07 -8.40 10.95
C ALA A 64 6.46 -8.75 9.50
N LEU A 65 6.41 -7.78 8.58
CA LEU A 65 6.85 -7.98 7.19
C LEU A 65 8.34 -8.32 7.10
N LYS A 66 9.20 -7.62 7.84
CA LYS A 66 10.65 -7.87 7.87
C LYS A 66 10.98 -9.26 8.42
N GLU A 67 10.30 -9.69 9.49
CA GLU A 67 10.49 -11.02 10.08
C GLU A 67 10.12 -12.13 9.09
N VAL A 68 8.98 -12.01 8.41
CA VAL A 68 8.57 -12.97 7.38
C VAL A 68 9.55 -12.96 6.20
N ALA A 69 10.00 -11.79 5.77
CA ALA A 69 10.94 -11.66 4.67
C ALA A 69 12.33 -12.26 4.98
N ALA A 70 12.81 -12.10 6.21
CA ALA A 70 14.11 -12.64 6.63
C ALA A 70 14.15 -14.19 6.64
N ASN A 71 12.99 -14.84 6.73
CA ASN A 71 12.91 -16.29 6.72
C ASN A 71 13.24 -16.87 5.33
N LYS A 72 14.29 -17.71 5.24
CA LYS A 72 14.76 -18.36 4.01
C LYS A 72 13.73 -19.26 3.32
N ARG A 73 12.72 -19.73 4.04
CA ARG A 73 11.60 -20.47 3.44
C ARG A 73 10.73 -19.59 2.55
N PHE A 74 10.68 -18.29 2.84
CA PHE A 74 9.88 -17.31 2.13
C PHE A 74 10.78 -16.47 1.21
N VAL A 75 11.10 -15.23 1.57
CA VAL A 75 11.94 -14.35 0.74
C VAL A 75 13.43 -14.58 1.00
N GLY A 76 13.81 -14.84 2.25
CA GLY A 76 15.20 -15.04 2.65
C GLY A 76 16.09 -13.79 2.57
N GLY A 77 15.52 -12.60 2.70
CA GLY A 77 16.24 -11.34 2.53
C GLY A 77 15.48 -10.10 2.96
N ASN A 78 16.03 -8.94 2.60
CA ASN A 78 15.40 -7.64 2.87
C ASN A 78 14.38 -7.32 1.78
N ILE A 79 13.31 -6.61 2.16
CA ILE A 79 12.27 -6.13 1.25
C ILE A 79 12.13 -4.61 1.34
N GLY A 80 11.76 -4.00 0.22
CA GLY A 80 11.21 -2.64 0.19
C GLY A 80 9.69 -2.70 0.21
N PHE A 81 9.06 -1.77 0.93
CA PHE A 81 7.60 -1.66 0.99
C PHE A 81 7.17 -0.23 1.32
N GLU A 82 5.95 0.10 0.93
CA GLU A 82 5.27 1.33 1.30
C GLU A 82 3.97 0.98 2.03
N GLY A 83 3.68 1.72 3.09
CA GLY A 83 2.49 1.50 3.91
C GLY A 83 1.44 2.58 3.66
N VAL A 84 0.21 2.18 3.41
CA VAL A 84 -0.95 3.08 3.29
C VAL A 84 -1.98 2.69 4.34
N LEU A 85 -2.42 3.66 5.14
CA LEU A 85 -3.44 3.46 6.16
C LEU A 85 -4.81 3.86 5.64
N GLN A 86 -5.77 2.94 5.73
CA GLN A 86 -7.19 3.19 5.48
C GLN A 86 -7.93 3.22 6.82
N THR A 87 -8.57 4.34 7.15
CA THR A 87 -9.26 4.55 8.44
C THR A 87 -10.79 4.47 8.34
N TRP A 88 -11.33 4.32 7.12
CA TRP A 88 -12.76 4.26 6.84
C TRP A 88 -13.29 2.87 7.19
N THR A 89 -14.03 2.76 8.31
CA THR A 89 -14.71 1.55 8.81
C THR A 89 -15.94 1.91 9.60
#